data_AF-A0A2X1Y0L3-F1
#
_entry.id   AF-A0A2X1Y0L3-F1
#
_cell.length_a   1.000
_cell.length_b   1.000
_cell.length_c   1.000
_cell.angle_alpha   90.00
_cell.angle_beta   90.00
_cell.angle_gamma   90.00
#
_symmetry.space_group_name_H-M   'P 1'
#
loop_
_entity.id
_entity.type
_entity.pdbx_description
1 polymer ?
#
loop_
_entity_poly.entity_id
_entity_poly.type
_entity_poly.pdbx_seq_one_letter_code
_entity_poly.pdbx_strand_id
1 'polypeptide(L)'
;MSNKEKSFSSFINRKAKLYFIDALGAMAFGLFATLLVGTILNTIGKSFNILFLTDVLWPLAQKATGPAIAVAIATAMGAPSLVVYAATVVGIAGNDLGGPMGVYIATIVAVEFGKLVSRKTKIDIIVTPAITVLTGVFVANFVGPYIGNFMNLLGAIIINATNKAPFFMGIIVSVVVGIVLTLPISSAALSMMLSLSSLAGGAATIGCCCQMVGFAVMSYRDNKVEGLVAQGLGTSMLQMPNIVRKPLIIIPPILSSAILGPVSTMVFKLENTPLGSGMGTSGLVGQISTFTAMPDVPFMKLLGIILLMHIILPGLVTFVIYEVLYRKGLIQDGDMKLYFK
;
A
#
# COMPACT_ATOMS: atom_id res chain seq x y z
N MET A 1 -29.99 20.34 -14.73
CA MET A 1 -29.75 18.99 -14.18
C MET A 1 -30.85 18.65 -13.19
N SER A 2 -31.66 17.65 -13.52
CA SER A 2 -32.84 17.23 -12.76
C SER A 2 -32.44 16.56 -11.43
N ASN A 3 -33.28 16.65 -10.38
CA ASN A 3 -33.03 16.03 -9.06
C ASN A 3 -32.78 14.51 -9.14
N LYS A 4 -33.32 13.81 -10.15
CA LYS A 4 -33.04 12.39 -10.42
C LYS A 4 -31.61 12.14 -10.91
N GLU A 5 -31.06 13.01 -11.75
CA GLU A 5 -29.68 12.90 -12.25
C GLU A 5 -28.65 13.13 -11.12
N LYS A 6 -28.92 14.10 -10.24
CA LYS A 6 -28.11 14.33 -9.03
C LYS A 6 -28.13 13.13 -8.09
N SER A 7 -29.29 12.48 -7.92
CA SER A 7 -29.45 11.27 -7.08
C SER A 7 -28.73 10.06 -7.65
N PHE A 8 -28.77 9.85 -8.97
CA PHE A 8 -28.11 8.71 -9.62
C PHE A 8 -26.59 8.88 -9.68
N SER A 9 -26.11 10.09 -10.02
CA SER A 9 -24.68 10.43 -9.97
C SER A 9 -24.11 10.31 -8.54
N SER A 10 -24.86 10.76 -7.54
CA SER A 10 -24.51 10.58 -6.12
C SER A 10 -24.37 9.12 -5.71
N PHE A 11 -25.30 8.25 -6.17
CA PHE A 11 -25.25 6.82 -5.88
C PHE A 11 -24.03 6.13 -6.50
N ILE A 12 -23.73 6.43 -7.77
CA ILE A 12 -22.55 5.89 -8.48
C ILE A 12 -21.27 6.34 -7.77
N ASN A 13 -21.14 7.63 -7.44
CA ASN A 13 -19.96 8.14 -6.75
C ASN A 13 -19.77 7.49 -5.38
N ARG A 14 -20.85 7.22 -4.64
CA ARG A 14 -20.79 6.53 -3.35
C ARG A 14 -20.32 5.09 -3.48
N LYS A 15 -20.82 4.34 -4.47
CA LYS A 15 -20.39 2.95 -4.72
C LYS A 15 -18.96 2.89 -5.28
N ALA A 16 -18.57 3.82 -6.14
CA ALA A 16 -17.20 3.92 -6.65
C ALA A 16 -16.20 4.19 -5.51
N LYS A 17 -16.52 5.14 -4.62
CA LYS A 17 -15.72 5.37 -3.41
C LYS A 17 -15.63 4.11 -2.54
N LEU A 18 -16.76 3.47 -2.27
CA LEU A 18 -16.81 2.28 -1.42
C LEU A 18 -15.92 1.15 -1.94
N TYR A 19 -15.97 0.88 -3.24
CA TYR A 19 -15.16 -0.19 -3.81
C TYR A 19 -13.71 0.26 -3.99
N PHE A 20 -13.44 1.30 -4.77
CA PHE A 20 -12.07 1.64 -5.18
C PHE A 20 -11.22 2.33 -4.11
N ILE A 21 -11.85 2.93 -3.10
CA ILE A 21 -11.12 3.65 -2.04
C ILE A 21 -11.27 2.90 -0.71
N ASP A 22 -12.51 2.72 -0.23
CA ASP A 22 -12.73 2.20 1.12
C ASP A 22 -12.35 0.71 1.21
N ALA A 23 -12.79 -0.14 0.28
CA ALA A 23 -12.44 -1.57 0.27
C ALA A 23 -10.96 -1.80 -0.06
N LEU A 24 -10.41 -1.05 -1.02
CA LEU A 24 -8.99 -1.16 -1.40
C LEU A 24 -8.07 -0.70 -0.26
N GLY A 25 -8.46 0.36 0.46
CA GLY A 25 -7.78 0.77 1.70
C GLY A 25 -7.90 -0.27 2.81
N ALA A 26 -9.07 -0.88 2.98
CA ALA A 26 -9.31 -1.90 3.99
C ALA A 26 -8.47 -3.16 3.78
N MET A 27 -8.24 -3.57 2.52
CA MET A 27 -7.32 -4.66 2.21
C MET A 27 -5.93 -4.43 2.84
N ALA A 28 -5.40 -3.20 2.75
CA ALA A 28 -4.09 -2.89 3.29
C ALA A 28 -4.06 -3.07 4.82
N PHE A 29 -5.11 -2.71 5.54
CA PHE A 29 -5.20 -2.98 6.98
C PHE A 29 -5.20 -4.48 7.29
N GLY A 30 -5.92 -5.29 6.50
CA GLY A 30 -5.88 -6.75 6.62
C GLY A 30 -4.47 -7.32 6.42
N LEU A 31 -3.76 -6.84 5.39
CA LEU A 31 -2.37 -7.19 5.11
C LEU A 31 -1.40 -6.76 6.23
N PHE A 32 -1.61 -5.59 6.81
CA PHE A 32 -0.76 -5.11 7.91
C PHE A 32 -0.96 -5.91 9.19
N ALA A 33 -2.21 -6.23 9.52
CA ALA A 33 -2.52 -7.00 10.71
C ALA A 33 -1.93 -8.43 10.68
N THR A 34 -1.75 -9.01 9.48
CA THR A 34 -1.23 -10.37 9.32
C THR A 34 0.16 -10.42 8.72
N LEU A 35 0.30 -10.13 7.44
CA LEU A 35 1.51 -10.39 6.66
C LEU A 35 2.66 -9.51 7.12
N LEU A 36 2.41 -8.22 7.38
CA LEU A 36 3.44 -7.31 7.87
C LEU A 36 3.95 -7.74 9.24
N VAL A 37 3.05 -7.85 10.23
CA VAL A 37 3.40 -8.25 11.60
C VAL A 37 4.10 -9.61 11.59
N GLY A 38 3.57 -10.58 10.83
CA GLY A 38 4.20 -11.88 10.65
C GLY A 38 5.61 -11.79 10.07
N THR A 39 5.83 -10.92 9.07
CA THR A 39 7.15 -10.72 8.46
C THR A 39 8.12 -10.10 9.46
N ILE A 40 7.71 -9.09 10.22
CA ILE A 40 8.53 -8.45 11.27
C ILE A 40 8.97 -9.49 12.30
N LEU A 41 8.01 -10.28 12.81
CA LEU A 41 8.28 -11.32 13.80
C LEU A 41 9.18 -12.43 13.24
N ASN A 42 8.98 -12.81 11.97
CA ASN A 42 9.86 -13.75 11.27
C ASN A 42 11.29 -13.21 11.16
N THR A 43 11.48 -11.94 10.84
CA THR A 43 12.81 -11.31 10.79
C THR A 43 13.50 -11.35 12.14
N ILE A 44 12.80 -10.99 13.21
CA ILE A 44 13.32 -11.10 14.58
C ILE A 44 13.66 -12.56 14.90
N GLY A 45 12.78 -13.49 14.53
CA GLY A 45 12.98 -14.93 14.68
C GLY A 45 14.26 -15.42 14.00
N LYS A 46 14.53 -14.99 12.77
CA LYS A 46 15.75 -15.31 12.04
C LYS A 46 16.99 -14.66 12.66
N SER A 47 16.91 -13.39 13.04
CA SER A 47 18.05 -12.65 13.62
C SER A 47 18.49 -13.19 14.98
N PHE A 48 17.55 -13.63 15.82
CA PHE A 48 17.82 -14.15 17.16
C PHE A 48 17.71 -15.68 17.27
N ASN A 49 17.50 -16.38 16.15
CA ASN A 49 17.35 -17.82 16.07
C ASN A 49 16.21 -18.39 16.96
N ILE A 50 15.06 -17.69 16.97
CA ILE A 50 13.86 -18.07 17.72
C ILE A 50 12.92 -18.85 16.80
N LEU A 51 13.04 -20.18 16.81
CA LEU A 51 12.27 -21.10 15.94
C LEU A 51 10.75 -20.92 16.04
N PHE A 52 10.21 -20.57 17.23
CA PHE A 52 8.78 -20.35 17.40
C PHE A 52 8.23 -19.24 16.47
N LEU A 53 8.96 -18.14 16.29
CA LEU A 53 8.51 -17.03 15.46
C LEU A 53 8.58 -17.37 13.96
N THR A 54 9.60 -18.13 13.56
CA THR A 54 9.88 -18.49 12.16
C THR A 54 9.07 -19.69 11.68
N ASP A 55 8.96 -20.75 12.48
CA ASP A 55 8.42 -22.04 12.03
C ASP A 55 6.95 -22.24 12.43
N VAL A 56 6.49 -21.55 13.49
CA VAL A 56 5.11 -21.68 13.97
C VAL A 56 4.30 -20.43 13.60
N LEU A 57 4.75 -19.25 14.04
CA LEU A 57 3.95 -18.03 13.95
C LEU A 57 3.89 -17.47 12.52
N TRP A 58 5.00 -17.50 11.78
CA TRP A 58 5.06 -16.98 10.42
C TRP A 58 4.12 -17.72 9.43
N PRO A 59 4.11 -19.06 9.35
CA PRO A 59 3.16 -19.77 8.47
C PRO A 59 1.69 -19.52 8.83
N LEU A 60 1.38 -19.35 10.12
CA LEU A 60 0.03 -18.98 10.57
C LEU A 60 -0.37 -17.59 10.07
N ALA A 61 0.54 -16.60 10.17
CA ALA A 61 0.30 -15.26 9.67
C ALA A 61 0.08 -15.23 8.14
N GLN A 62 0.84 -16.04 7.38
CA GLN A 62 0.63 -16.17 5.94
C GLN A 62 -0.77 -16.74 5.61
N LYS A 63 -1.17 -17.84 6.25
CA LYS A 63 -2.50 -18.45 6.05
C LYS A 63 -3.65 -17.53 6.47
N ALA A 64 -3.46 -16.76 7.53
CA ALA A 64 -4.45 -15.81 8.02
C ALA A 64 -4.65 -14.58 7.12
N THR A 65 -3.73 -14.33 6.16
CA THR A 65 -3.73 -13.10 5.36
C THR A 65 -4.97 -12.97 4.47
N GLY A 66 -5.34 -14.02 3.74
CA GLY A 66 -6.57 -14.03 2.94
C GLY A 66 -7.83 -13.73 3.77
N PRO A 67 -8.09 -14.49 4.85
CA PRO A 67 -9.18 -14.22 5.79
C PRO A 67 -9.20 -12.80 6.34
N ALA A 68 -8.06 -12.27 6.78
CA ALA A 68 -7.98 -10.94 7.38
C ALA A 68 -8.30 -9.84 6.37
N ILE A 69 -7.81 -9.96 5.13
CA ILE A 69 -8.17 -9.06 4.02
C ILE A 69 -9.69 -9.10 3.78
N ALA A 70 -10.28 -10.30 3.71
CA ALA A 70 -11.71 -10.45 3.44
C ALA A 70 -12.57 -9.83 4.56
N VAL A 71 -12.20 -10.04 5.82
CA VAL A 71 -12.87 -9.43 6.97
C VAL A 71 -12.73 -7.90 6.94
N ALA A 72 -11.55 -7.38 6.65
CA ALA A 72 -11.32 -5.93 6.56
C ALA A 72 -12.18 -5.30 5.45
N ILE A 73 -12.24 -5.93 4.27
CA ILE A 73 -13.09 -5.46 3.17
C ILE A 73 -14.57 -5.53 3.56
N ALA A 74 -15.04 -6.66 4.10
CA ALA A 74 -16.43 -6.83 4.48
C ALA A 74 -16.89 -5.82 5.55
N THR A 75 -16.02 -5.53 6.52
CA THR A 75 -16.28 -4.51 7.55
C THR A 75 -16.30 -3.11 6.98
N ALA A 76 -15.36 -2.74 6.11
CA ALA A 76 -15.35 -1.43 5.44
C ALA A 76 -16.57 -1.23 4.54
N MET A 77 -17.07 -2.30 3.94
CA MET A 77 -18.31 -2.27 3.17
C MET A 77 -19.56 -2.16 4.06
N GLY A 78 -19.45 -2.27 5.40
CA GLY A 78 -20.59 -2.24 6.32
C GLY A 78 -21.47 -3.49 6.22
N ALA A 79 -20.85 -4.66 6.04
CA ALA A 79 -21.56 -5.93 6.00
C ALA A 79 -22.06 -6.37 7.40
N PRO A 80 -23.21 -7.06 7.50
CA PRO A 80 -23.66 -7.69 8.74
C PRO A 80 -22.64 -8.71 9.28
N SER A 81 -22.58 -8.89 10.60
CA SER A 81 -21.57 -9.73 11.26
C SER A 81 -21.47 -11.15 10.67
N LEU A 82 -22.61 -11.79 10.36
CA LEU A 82 -22.62 -13.13 9.75
C LEU A 82 -21.93 -13.16 8.37
N VAL A 83 -22.11 -12.12 7.55
CA VAL A 83 -21.45 -11.98 6.25
C VAL A 83 -19.95 -11.74 6.44
N VAL A 84 -19.57 -10.91 7.42
CA VAL A 84 -18.17 -10.63 7.75
C VAL A 84 -17.45 -11.91 8.16
N TYR A 85 -18.03 -12.71 9.06
CA TYR A 85 -17.42 -13.96 9.53
C TYR A 85 -17.37 -15.01 8.41
N ALA A 86 -18.43 -15.11 7.61
CA ALA A 86 -18.46 -16.01 6.45
C ALA A 86 -17.42 -15.65 5.38
N ALA A 87 -17.10 -14.36 5.22
CA ALA A 87 -16.09 -13.90 4.27
C ALA A 87 -14.69 -14.44 4.57
N THR A 88 -14.40 -14.92 5.78
CA THR A 88 -13.10 -15.56 6.09
C THR A 88 -12.80 -16.74 5.16
N VAL A 89 -13.80 -17.59 4.88
CA VAL A 89 -13.68 -18.74 3.96
C VAL A 89 -13.42 -18.26 2.53
N VAL A 90 -14.13 -17.21 2.11
CA VAL A 90 -13.92 -16.57 0.80
C VAL A 90 -12.51 -16.01 0.70
N GLY A 91 -11.97 -15.46 1.79
CA GLY A 91 -10.61 -14.95 1.88
C GLY A 91 -9.55 -16.03 1.69
N ILE A 92 -9.75 -17.23 2.24
CA ILE A 92 -8.84 -18.38 2.00
C ILE A 92 -8.83 -18.71 0.50
N ALA A 93 -10.01 -19.01 -0.06
CA ALA A 93 -10.14 -19.41 -1.46
C ALA A 93 -9.61 -18.32 -2.42
N GLY A 94 -9.93 -17.05 -2.17
CA GLY A 94 -9.50 -15.94 -3.00
C GLY A 94 -7.99 -15.73 -2.98
N ASN A 95 -7.35 -15.91 -1.82
CA ASN A 95 -5.91 -15.71 -1.67
C ASN A 95 -5.12 -16.83 -2.34
N ASP A 96 -5.57 -18.08 -2.19
CA ASP A 96 -4.89 -19.23 -2.79
C ASP A 96 -4.98 -19.22 -4.32
N LEU A 97 -6.09 -18.72 -4.88
CA LEU A 97 -6.34 -18.80 -6.33
C LEU A 97 -5.97 -17.52 -7.10
N GLY A 98 -5.99 -16.35 -6.45
CA GLY A 98 -5.76 -15.07 -7.12
C GLY A 98 -4.97 -14.05 -6.30
N GLY A 99 -4.36 -14.48 -5.19
CA GLY A 99 -3.65 -13.58 -4.26
C GLY A 99 -4.55 -12.50 -3.67
N PRO A 100 -3.98 -11.36 -3.21
CA PRO A 100 -4.75 -10.27 -2.63
C PRO A 100 -5.86 -9.73 -3.54
N MET A 101 -5.63 -9.73 -4.86
CA MET A 101 -6.65 -9.32 -5.83
C MET A 101 -7.79 -10.31 -6.01
N GLY A 102 -7.48 -11.62 -5.95
CA GLY A 102 -8.50 -12.66 -5.90
C GLY A 102 -9.39 -12.49 -4.67
N VAL A 103 -8.80 -12.24 -3.50
CA VAL A 103 -9.55 -11.95 -2.26
C VAL A 103 -10.43 -10.73 -2.44
N TYR A 104 -9.89 -9.65 -2.99
CA TYR A 104 -10.62 -8.40 -3.19
C TYR A 104 -11.90 -8.58 -4.01
N ILE A 105 -11.77 -9.17 -5.19
CA ILE A 105 -12.89 -9.34 -6.12
C ILE A 105 -13.89 -10.35 -5.56
N ALA A 106 -13.42 -11.50 -5.08
CA ALA A 106 -14.29 -12.52 -4.51
C ALA A 106 -15.07 -12.00 -3.29
N THR A 107 -14.41 -11.25 -2.40
CA THR A 107 -15.04 -10.70 -1.19
C THR A 107 -16.08 -9.63 -1.52
N ILE A 108 -15.80 -8.70 -2.44
CA ILE A 108 -16.77 -7.67 -2.82
C ILE A 108 -18.06 -8.31 -3.33
N VAL A 109 -17.93 -9.30 -4.22
CA VAL A 109 -19.10 -10.01 -4.77
C VAL A 109 -19.83 -10.78 -3.66
N ALA A 110 -19.11 -11.57 -2.86
CA ALA A 110 -19.67 -12.33 -1.75
C ALA A 110 -20.45 -11.44 -0.76
N VAL A 111 -19.89 -10.28 -0.42
CA VAL A 111 -20.49 -9.34 0.53
C VAL A 111 -21.76 -8.69 -0.03
N GLU A 112 -21.79 -8.32 -1.31
CA GLU A 112 -23.01 -7.78 -1.92
C GLU A 112 -24.13 -8.84 -1.95
N PHE A 113 -23.83 -10.08 -2.32
CA PHE A 113 -24.81 -11.18 -2.26
C PHE A 113 -25.24 -11.51 -0.81
N GLY A 114 -24.30 -11.53 0.13
CA GLY A 114 -24.58 -11.76 1.54
C GLY A 114 -25.49 -10.68 2.15
N LYS A 115 -25.24 -9.40 1.84
CA LYS A 115 -26.11 -8.29 2.26
C LYS A 115 -27.50 -8.36 1.65
N LEU A 116 -27.62 -8.84 0.41
CA LEU A 116 -28.92 -8.96 -0.25
C LEU A 116 -29.83 -9.98 0.43
N VAL A 117 -29.28 -11.00 1.09
CA VAL A 117 -30.07 -12.05 1.73
C VAL A 117 -30.17 -11.87 3.25
N SER A 118 -29.23 -11.15 3.86
CA SER A 118 -29.21 -10.91 5.29
C SER A 118 -30.52 -10.31 5.81
N ARG A 119 -31.03 -10.89 6.91
CA ARG A 119 -32.26 -10.53 7.61
C ARG A 119 -33.55 -10.70 6.81
N LYS A 120 -33.53 -11.39 5.67
CA LYS A 120 -34.74 -11.65 4.87
C LYS A 120 -35.45 -12.96 5.22
N THR A 121 -34.80 -13.87 5.93
CA THR A 121 -35.34 -15.21 6.21
C THR A 121 -35.37 -15.49 7.70
N LYS A 122 -36.29 -16.38 8.14
CA LYS A 122 -36.34 -16.87 9.53
C LYS A 122 -35.13 -17.76 9.89
N ILE A 123 -34.41 -18.24 8.88
CA ILE A 123 -33.22 -19.11 9.01
C ILE A 123 -31.96 -18.34 8.58
N ASP A 124 -31.93 -17.04 8.82
CA ASP A 124 -30.86 -16.12 8.38
C ASP A 124 -29.46 -16.58 8.81
N ILE A 125 -29.38 -17.20 10.00
CA ILE A 125 -28.13 -17.71 10.58
C ILE A 125 -27.45 -18.79 9.71
N ILE A 126 -28.22 -19.53 8.90
CA ILE A 126 -27.68 -20.55 8.00
C ILE A 126 -27.57 -19.99 6.58
N VAL A 127 -28.64 -19.36 6.11
CA VAL A 127 -28.75 -18.96 4.70
C VAL A 127 -27.75 -17.87 4.33
N THR A 128 -27.55 -16.87 5.20
CA THR A 128 -26.67 -15.74 4.91
C THR A 128 -25.20 -16.15 4.82
N PRO A 129 -24.64 -16.90 5.77
CA PRO A 129 -23.29 -17.46 5.62
C PRO A 129 -23.17 -18.39 4.41
N ALA A 130 -24.13 -19.29 4.18
CA ALA A 130 -24.09 -20.24 3.08
C ALA A 130 -24.00 -19.54 1.72
N ILE A 131 -24.83 -18.52 1.48
CA ILE A 131 -24.82 -17.77 0.23
C ILE A 131 -23.53 -16.97 0.09
N THR A 132 -23.06 -16.33 1.17
CA THR A 132 -21.80 -15.58 1.15
C THR A 132 -20.62 -16.47 0.76
N VAL A 133 -20.52 -17.65 1.37
CA VAL A 133 -19.45 -18.61 1.08
C VAL A 133 -19.60 -19.17 -0.33
N LEU A 134 -20.79 -19.66 -0.71
CA LEU A 134 -21.00 -20.27 -2.03
C LEU A 134 -20.71 -19.29 -3.16
N THR A 135 -21.25 -18.07 -3.08
CA THR A 135 -21.01 -17.05 -4.12
C THR A 135 -19.55 -16.60 -4.14
N GLY A 136 -18.95 -16.36 -2.98
CA GLY A 136 -17.56 -15.92 -2.89
C GLY A 136 -16.56 -16.97 -3.37
N VAL A 137 -16.69 -18.21 -2.91
CA VAL A 137 -15.82 -19.33 -3.32
C VAL A 137 -16.03 -19.67 -4.79
N PHE A 138 -17.26 -19.60 -5.30
CA PHE A 138 -17.51 -19.74 -6.73
C PHE A 138 -16.76 -18.67 -7.53
N VAL A 139 -16.88 -17.39 -7.16
CA VAL A 139 -16.16 -16.30 -7.82
C VAL A 139 -14.64 -16.47 -7.69
N ALA A 140 -14.14 -16.90 -6.53
CA ALA A 140 -12.71 -17.16 -6.34
C ALA A 140 -12.21 -18.27 -7.29
N ASN A 141 -12.95 -19.36 -7.46
CA ASN A 141 -12.60 -20.45 -8.38
C ASN A 141 -12.68 -20.06 -9.85
N PHE A 142 -13.71 -19.31 -10.22
CA PHE A 142 -13.93 -18.95 -11.62
C PHE A 142 -13.10 -17.75 -12.07
N VAL A 143 -12.87 -16.75 -11.22
CA VAL A 143 -12.21 -15.49 -11.61
C VAL A 143 -10.79 -15.42 -11.05
N GLY A 144 -10.54 -16.01 -9.87
CA GLY A 144 -9.25 -15.97 -9.18
C GLY A 144 -8.06 -16.39 -10.04
N PRO A 145 -8.07 -17.57 -10.70
CA PRO A 145 -6.94 -18.01 -11.52
C PRO A 145 -6.62 -17.05 -12.68
N TYR A 146 -7.63 -16.47 -13.32
CA TYR A 146 -7.42 -15.50 -14.40
C TYR A 146 -6.80 -14.20 -13.88
N ILE A 147 -7.29 -13.71 -12.74
CA ILE A 147 -6.72 -12.54 -12.08
C ILE A 147 -5.28 -12.81 -11.64
N GLY A 148 -5.03 -13.93 -10.97
CA GLY A 148 -3.72 -14.31 -10.47
C GLY A 148 -2.70 -14.40 -11.60
N ASN A 149 -3.06 -15.06 -12.71
CA ASN A 149 -2.19 -15.15 -13.87
C ASN A 149 -1.94 -13.77 -14.52
N PHE A 150 -2.97 -12.93 -14.63
CA PHE A 150 -2.83 -11.58 -15.17
C PHE A 150 -1.94 -10.69 -14.30
N MET A 151 -2.10 -10.74 -12.97
CA MET A 151 -1.25 -9.99 -12.03
C MET A 151 0.20 -10.48 -12.06
N ASN A 152 0.42 -11.80 -12.12
CA ASN A 152 1.76 -12.38 -12.25
C ASN A 152 2.43 -11.97 -13.57
N LEU A 153 1.67 -11.97 -14.68
CA LEU A 153 2.16 -11.53 -15.98
C LEU A 153 2.52 -10.04 -15.96
N LEU A 154 1.66 -9.18 -15.41
CA LEU A 154 1.96 -7.76 -15.27
C LEU A 154 3.19 -7.51 -14.38
N GLY A 155 3.27 -8.17 -13.23
CA GLY A 155 4.42 -8.09 -12.34
C GLY A 155 5.71 -8.52 -13.03
N ALA A 156 5.68 -9.65 -13.75
CA ALA A 156 6.81 -10.14 -14.53
C ALA A 156 7.24 -9.16 -15.64
N ILE A 157 6.30 -8.51 -16.31
CA ILE A 157 6.59 -7.46 -17.29
C ILE A 157 7.31 -6.28 -16.62
N ILE A 158 6.80 -5.80 -15.48
CA ILE A 158 7.40 -4.67 -14.76
C ILE A 158 8.81 -5.02 -14.28
N ILE A 159 9.01 -6.21 -13.69
CA ILE A 159 10.31 -6.67 -13.21
C ILE A 159 11.28 -6.83 -14.39
N ASN A 160 10.88 -7.49 -15.48
CA ASN A 160 11.72 -7.67 -16.66
C ASN A 160 12.07 -6.32 -17.32
N ALA A 161 11.12 -5.39 -17.41
CA ALA A 161 11.36 -4.05 -17.92
C ALA A 161 12.35 -3.30 -17.01
N THR A 162 12.20 -3.43 -15.68
CA THR A 162 13.10 -2.80 -14.71
C THR A 162 14.52 -3.37 -14.80
N ASN A 163 14.66 -4.67 -15.05
CA ASN A 163 15.97 -5.30 -15.24
C ASN A 163 16.64 -4.87 -16.54
N LYS A 164 15.88 -4.68 -17.62
CA LYS A 164 16.42 -4.28 -18.94
C LYS A 164 16.72 -2.78 -19.04
N ALA A 165 15.90 -1.94 -18.42
CA ALA A 165 16.02 -0.48 -18.46
C ALA A 165 15.95 0.13 -17.04
N PRO A 166 16.90 -0.21 -16.15
CA PRO A 166 16.83 0.16 -14.72
C PRO A 166 16.83 1.67 -14.49
N PHE A 167 17.47 2.44 -15.38
CA PHE A 167 17.44 3.90 -15.32
C PHE A 167 16.00 4.42 -15.49
N PHE A 168 15.39 4.24 -16.67
CA PHE A 168 14.07 4.78 -16.98
C PHE A 168 12.96 4.20 -16.12
N MET A 169 12.98 2.88 -15.89
CA MET A 169 12.00 2.23 -15.02
C MET A 169 12.16 2.66 -13.57
N GLY A 170 13.40 2.91 -13.10
CA GLY A 170 13.64 3.49 -11.78
C GLY A 170 12.96 4.85 -11.62
N ILE A 171 13.03 5.73 -12.63
CA ILE A 171 12.31 7.02 -12.64
C ILE A 171 10.79 6.78 -12.61
N ILE A 172 10.27 6.01 -13.56
CA ILE A 172 8.82 5.85 -13.75
C ILE A 172 8.19 5.23 -12.51
N VAL A 173 8.74 4.11 -12.02
CA VAL A 173 8.17 3.38 -10.88
C VAL A 173 8.24 4.20 -9.60
N SER A 174 9.37 4.84 -9.31
CA SER A 174 9.52 5.69 -8.11
C SER A 174 8.56 6.89 -8.13
N VAL A 175 8.45 7.58 -9.26
CA VAL A 175 7.57 8.75 -9.39
C VAL A 175 6.10 8.33 -9.27
N VAL A 176 5.68 7.32 -10.02
CA VAL A 176 4.28 6.86 -10.04
C VAL A 176 3.85 6.38 -8.65
N VAL A 177 4.61 5.47 -8.04
CA VAL A 177 4.22 4.91 -6.73
C VAL A 177 4.32 5.96 -5.63
N GLY A 178 5.31 6.86 -5.68
CA GLY A 178 5.40 7.98 -4.76
C GLY A 178 4.20 8.93 -4.83
N ILE A 179 3.76 9.29 -6.04
CA ILE A 179 2.54 10.11 -6.21
C ILE A 179 1.33 9.37 -5.63
N VAL A 180 1.16 8.08 -5.95
CA VAL A 180 0.04 7.28 -5.45
C VAL A 180 0.01 7.24 -3.92
N LEU A 181 1.17 7.15 -3.25
CA LEU A 181 1.24 7.17 -1.78
C LEU A 181 0.73 8.48 -1.16
N THR A 182 0.85 9.60 -1.87
CA THR A 182 0.36 10.90 -1.38
C THR A 182 -1.12 11.10 -1.67
N LEU A 183 -1.64 10.45 -2.71
CA LEU A 183 -3.05 10.45 -3.04
C LEU A 183 -3.86 9.67 -1.97
N PRO A 184 -5.17 9.91 -1.85
CA PRO A 184 -6.06 9.14 -0.95
C PRO A 184 -6.34 7.73 -1.51
N ILE A 185 -5.29 7.02 -1.93
CA ILE A 185 -5.30 5.69 -2.51
C ILE A 185 -4.20 4.89 -1.78
N SER A 186 -4.47 3.62 -1.47
CA SER A 186 -3.45 2.78 -0.83
C SER A 186 -2.38 2.36 -1.84
N SER A 187 -1.22 3.02 -1.82
CA SER A 187 -0.02 2.62 -2.58
C SER A 187 0.47 1.23 -2.19
N ALA A 188 0.34 0.85 -0.92
CA ALA A 188 0.67 -0.49 -0.44
C ALA A 188 -0.21 -1.56 -1.07
N ALA A 189 -1.52 -1.29 -1.18
CA ALA A 189 -2.43 -2.17 -1.90
C ALA A 189 -2.04 -2.25 -3.39
N LEU A 190 -1.79 -1.11 -4.05
CA LEU A 190 -1.37 -1.09 -5.46
C LEU A 190 -0.10 -1.93 -5.69
N SER A 191 0.92 -1.76 -4.85
CA SER A 191 2.17 -2.52 -4.95
C SER A 191 1.99 -4.02 -4.73
N MET A 192 1.10 -4.40 -3.81
CA MET A 192 0.72 -5.80 -3.58
C MET A 192 -0.07 -6.38 -4.77
N MET A 193 -0.98 -5.61 -5.36
CA MET A 193 -1.77 -6.03 -6.52
C MET A 193 -0.87 -6.27 -7.73
N LEU A 194 0.06 -5.36 -8.00
CA LEU A 194 1.00 -5.44 -9.12
C LEU A 194 2.22 -6.33 -8.84
N SER A 195 2.29 -6.94 -7.65
CA SER A 195 3.42 -7.76 -7.20
C SER A 195 4.77 -7.05 -7.40
N LEU A 196 4.85 -5.76 -7.04
CA LEU A 196 6.07 -4.95 -7.19
C LEU A 196 7.15 -5.42 -6.22
N SER A 197 7.96 -6.37 -6.66
CA SER A 197 9.07 -6.95 -5.92
C SER A 197 10.42 -6.65 -6.57
N SER A 198 11.49 -7.11 -5.92
CA SER A 198 12.86 -6.97 -6.40
C SER A 198 13.21 -5.50 -6.70
N LEU A 199 13.97 -5.23 -7.77
CA LEU A 199 14.42 -3.90 -8.16
C LEU A 199 13.26 -2.91 -8.37
N ALA A 200 12.13 -3.37 -8.93
CA ALA A 200 10.94 -2.53 -9.09
C ALA A 200 10.36 -2.15 -7.73
N GLY A 201 10.33 -3.09 -6.79
CA GLY A 201 9.93 -2.85 -5.41
C GLY A 201 10.85 -1.86 -4.68
N GLY A 202 12.17 -1.96 -4.89
CA GLY A 202 13.14 -1.00 -4.34
C GLY A 202 12.93 0.42 -4.88
N ALA A 203 12.77 0.56 -6.20
CA ALA A 203 12.49 1.85 -6.83
C ALA A 203 11.19 2.49 -6.29
N ALA A 204 10.13 1.70 -6.18
CA ALA A 204 8.85 2.13 -5.61
C ALA A 204 9.00 2.61 -4.15
N THR A 205 9.77 1.87 -3.34
CA THR A 205 10.03 2.22 -1.93
C THR A 205 10.71 3.57 -1.82
N ILE A 206 11.75 3.82 -2.64
CA ILE A 206 12.47 5.09 -2.66
C ILE A 206 11.58 6.24 -3.08
N GLY A 207 10.71 6.02 -4.07
CA GLY A 207 9.70 7.02 -4.46
C GLY A 207 8.77 7.41 -3.31
N CYS A 208 8.35 6.42 -2.52
CA CYS A 208 7.55 6.65 -1.33
C CYS A 208 8.34 7.38 -0.22
N CYS A 209 9.59 6.99 0.01
CA CYS A 209 10.50 7.65 0.96
C CYS A 209 10.74 9.12 0.59
N CYS A 210 10.91 9.43 -0.70
CA CYS A 210 11.04 10.79 -1.21
C CYS A 210 9.81 11.65 -0.91
N GLN A 211 8.62 11.08 -1.02
CA GLN A 211 7.39 11.81 -0.68
C GLN A 211 7.29 12.02 0.83
N MET A 212 7.40 10.95 1.62
CA MET A 212 7.23 11.04 3.08
C MET A 212 8.30 11.90 3.76
N VAL A 213 9.58 11.56 3.56
CA VAL A 213 10.70 12.28 4.16
C VAL A 213 10.88 13.65 3.51
N GLY A 214 10.66 13.76 2.20
CA GLY A 214 10.73 15.04 1.50
C GLY A 214 9.72 16.03 2.05
N PHE A 215 8.45 15.63 2.18
CA PHE A 215 7.42 16.47 2.81
C PHE A 215 7.72 16.77 4.28
N ALA A 216 8.21 15.79 5.05
CA ALA A 216 8.60 15.98 6.44
C ALA A 216 9.70 17.04 6.60
N VAL A 217 10.71 17.05 5.73
CA VAL A 217 11.82 18.00 5.77
C VAL A 217 11.41 19.38 5.25
N MET A 218 10.73 19.46 4.10
CA MET A 218 10.35 20.76 3.52
C MET A 218 9.29 21.47 4.36
N SER A 219 8.39 20.74 5.03
CA SER A 219 7.35 21.31 5.88
C SER A 219 7.78 21.54 7.34
N TYR A 220 9.06 21.31 7.66
CA TYR A 220 9.59 21.47 9.02
C TYR A 220 9.45 22.90 9.55
N ARG A 221 9.56 23.92 8.69
CA ARG A 221 9.36 25.34 9.08
C ARG A 221 7.93 25.60 9.59
N ASP A 222 6.94 24.96 8.97
CA ASP A 222 5.53 25.17 9.28
C ASP A 222 5.02 24.29 10.43
N ASN A 223 5.56 23.07 10.55
CA ASN A 223 4.99 22.03 11.41
C ASN A 223 5.95 21.47 12.46
N LYS A 224 7.22 21.91 12.44
CA LYS A 224 8.28 21.48 13.37
C LYS A 224 8.37 19.95 13.48
N VAL A 225 8.70 19.47 14.68
CA VAL A 225 8.91 18.05 14.98
C VAL A 225 7.63 17.23 14.81
N GLU A 226 6.47 17.77 15.14
CA GLU A 226 5.18 17.09 14.97
C GLU A 226 4.91 16.75 13.50
N GLY A 227 5.11 17.71 12.60
CA GLY A 227 5.03 17.46 11.15
C GLY A 227 6.06 16.48 10.63
N LEU A 228 7.30 16.58 11.14
CA LEU A 228 8.38 15.70 10.72
C LEU A 228 8.07 14.24 11.04
N VAL A 229 7.59 13.96 12.26
CA VAL A 229 7.22 12.60 12.67
C VAL A 229 5.94 12.16 11.96
N ALA A 230 4.91 13.00 11.91
CA ALA A 230 3.62 12.64 11.34
C ALA A 230 3.68 12.33 9.84
N GLN A 231 4.49 13.08 9.07
CA GLN A 231 4.64 12.85 7.63
C GLN A 231 5.73 11.82 7.34
N GLY A 232 6.85 11.90 8.07
CA GLY A 232 8.02 11.06 7.83
C GLY A 232 7.84 9.62 8.29
N LEU A 233 7.17 9.37 9.42
CA LEU A 233 6.87 8.01 9.91
C LEU A 233 5.41 7.61 9.72
N GLY A 234 4.51 8.58 9.54
CA GLY A 234 3.09 8.33 9.29
C GLY A 234 2.77 8.26 7.81
N THR A 235 2.29 9.36 7.22
CA THR A 235 1.90 9.37 5.80
C THR A 235 2.02 10.76 5.17
N SER A 236 2.37 10.82 3.89
CA SER A 236 2.35 12.06 3.11
C SER A 236 0.92 12.48 2.70
N MET A 237 -0.07 11.59 2.83
CA MET A 237 -1.47 11.91 2.57
C MET A 237 -1.95 13.11 3.42
N LEU A 238 -1.31 13.38 4.56
CA LEU A 238 -1.55 14.56 5.40
C LEU A 238 -1.39 15.89 4.63
N GLN A 239 -0.53 15.93 3.61
CA GLN A 239 -0.30 17.11 2.78
C GLN A 239 -1.29 17.24 1.61
N MET A 240 -2.16 16.24 1.38
CA MET A 240 -3.11 16.27 0.25
C MET A 240 -4.01 17.53 0.25
N PRO A 241 -4.57 18.00 1.39
CA PRO A 241 -5.34 19.25 1.41
C PRO A 241 -4.53 20.47 0.97
N ASN A 242 -3.24 20.51 1.31
CA ASN A 242 -2.34 21.59 0.94
C ASN A 242 -1.93 21.51 -0.53
N ILE A 243 -1.70 20.30 -1.05
CA ILE A 243 -1.43 20.06 -2.49
C ILE A 243 -2.62 20.49 -3.36
N VAL A 244 -3.86 20.23 -2.92
CA VAL A 244 -5.05 20.69 -3.65
C VAL A 244 -5.14 22.22 -3.70
N ARG A 245 -4.72 22.91 -2.63
CA ARG A 245 -4.68 24.39 -2.60
C ARG A 245 -3.52 24.95 -3.42
N LYS A 246 -2.36 24.29 -3.37
CA LYS A 246 -1.13 24.71 -4.04
C LYS A 246 -0.38 23.50 -4.60
N PRO A 247 -0.66 23.08 -5.84
CA PRO A 247 -0.07 21.88 -6.44
C PRO A 247 1.46 21.92 -6.54
N LEU A 248 2.06 23.10 -6.54
CA LEU A 248 3.52 23.28 -6.63
C LEU A 248 4.28 22.58 -5.49
N ILE A 249 3.64 22.33 -4.35
CA ILE A 249 4.27 21.73 -3.17
C ILE A 249 4.68 20.26 -3.44
N ILE A 250 4.00 19.54 -4.35
CA ILE A 250 4.35 18.13 -4.66
C ILE A 250 5.58 18.00 -5.58
N ILE A 251 6.02 19.09 -6.19
CA ILE A 251 7.11 19.05 -7.19
C ILE A 251 8.46 18.64 -6.58
N PRO A 252 8.94 19.24 -5.46
CA PRO A 252 10.20 18.84 -4.85
C PRO A 252 10.33 17.34 -4.58
N PRO A 253 9.38 16.67 -3.89
CA PRO A 253 9.51 15.24 -3.64
C PRO A 253 9.38 14.39 -4.91
N ILE A 254 8.57 14.78 -5.91
CA ILE A 254 8.50 14.07 -7.20
C ILE A 254 9.85 14.09 -7.93
N LEU A 255 10.48 15.27 -7.98
CA LEU A 255 11.79 15.40 -8.62
C LEU A 255 12.87 14.63 -7.84
N SER A 256 12.79 14.62 -6.51
CA SER A 256 13.65 13.76 -5.70
C SER A 256 13.46 12.28 -6.03
N SER A 257 12.22 11.80 -6.18
CA SER A 257 11.93 10.43 -6.62
C SER A 257 12.55 10.14 -7.98
N ALA A 258 12.39 11.05 -8.95
CA ALA A 258 12.93 10.89 -10.29
C ALA A 258 14.47 10.79 -10.32
N ILE A 259 15.15 11.48 -9.41
CA ILE A 259 16.63 11.45 -9.30
C ILE A 259 17.08 10.20 -8.56
N LEU A 260 16.46 9.88 -7.42
CA LEU A 260 16.91 8.79 -6.54
C LEU A 260 16.42 7.41 -6.99
N GLY A 261 15.36 7.33 -7.81
CA GLY A 261 14.86 6.09 -8.40
C GLY A 261 15.93 5.33 -9.20
N PRO A 262 16.59 5.94 -10.20
CA PRO A 262 17.71 5.33 -10.92
C PRO A 262 18.91 4.99 -10.04
N VAL A 263 19.19 5.82 -9.02
CA VAL A 263 20.29 5.56 -8.08
C VAL A 263 20.02 4.28 -7.30
N SER A 264 18.76 4.09 -6.87
CA SER A 264 18.30 2.87 -6.22
C SER A 264 18.46 1.63 -7.08
N THR A 265 18.05 1.69 -8.35
CA THR A 265 18.03 0.53 -9.24
C THR A 265 19.39 0.19 -9.83
N MET A 266 20.22 1.19 -10.15
CA MET A 266 21.50 0.96 -10.84
C MET A 266 22.68 0.82 -9.89
N VAL A 267 22.76 1.67 -8.84
CA VAL A 267 23.94 1.77 -7.97
C VAL A 267 23.86 0.79 -6.82
N PHE A 268 22.79 0.89 -6.03
CA PHE A 268 22.62 0.06 -4.83
C PHE A 268 21.83 -1.22 -5.08
N LYS A 269 21.15 -1.31 -6.25
CA LYS A 269 20.29 -2.45 -6.63
C LYS A 269 19.36 -2.85 -5.50
N LEU A 270 18.71 -1.85 -4.89
CA LEU A 270 17.84 -2.10 -3.75
C LEU A 270 16.63 -2.90 -4.18
N GLU A 271 16.27 -3.88 -3.35
CA GLU A 271 15.12 -4.73 -3.54
C GLU A 271 14.11 -4.56 -2.41
N ASN A 272 12.84 -4.84 -2.71
CA ASN A 272 11.82 -4.87 -1.68
C ASN A 272 10.75 -5.93 -1.96
N THR A 273 9.95 -6.24 -0.94
CA THR A 273 8.74 -7.05 -1.08
C THR A 273 7.56 -6.20 -1.59
N PRO A 274 6.52 -6.81 -2.18
CA PRO A 274 5.33 -6.10 -2.65
C PRO A 274 4.62 -5.28 -1.56
N LEU A 275 4.67 -5.73 -0.31
CA LEU A 275 4.05 -5.02 0.81
C LEU A 275 4.85 -3.77 1.18
N GLY A 276 6.18 -3.90 1.19
CA GLY A 276 7.12 -2.84 1.51
C GLY A 276 7.21 -1.74 0.47
N SER A 277 7.08 -2.11 -0.80
CA SER A 277 7.37 -1.24 -1.93
C SER A 277 6.43 -0.05 -2.05
N GLY A 278 5.20 -0.17 -1.56
CA GLY A 278 4.23 0.92 -1.51
C GLY A 278 4.20 1.71 -0.20
N MET A 279 5.06 1.40 0.78
CA MET A 279 4.95 1.95 2.14
C MET A 279 5.97 3.02 2.51
N GLY A 280 7.08 3.14 1.77
CA GLY A 280 8.13 4.11 2.07
C GLY A 280 8.64 4.01 3.50
N THR A 281 8.67 5.13 4.23
CA THR A 281 9.05 5.20 5.65
C THR A 281 7.89 4.99 6.63
N SER A 282 6.66 4.75 6.13
CA SER A 282 5.46 4.55 6.96
C SER A 282 5.66 3.38 7.91
N GLY A 283 5.62 3.63 9.21
CA GLY A 283 5.81 2.62 10.25
C GLY A 283 7.13 1.84 10.11
N LEU A 284 8.11 2.39 9.40
CA LEU A 284 9.36 1.72 9.01
C LEU A 284 9.15 0.45 8.17
N VAL A 285 7.98 0.28 7.57
CA VAL A 285 7.58 -0.94 6.86
C VAL A 285 8.47 -1.17 5.65
N GLY A 286 8.70 -0.15 4.83
CA GLY A 286 9.55 -0.27 3.64
C GLY A 286 11.01 -0.62 3.98
N GLN A 287 11.50 -0.18 5.14
CA GLN A 287 12.84 -0.48 5.64
C GLN A 287 12.93 -1.93 6.11
N ILE A 288 11.98 -2.37 6.94
CA ILE A 288 11.95 -3.73 7.46
C ILE A 288 11.80 -4.74 6.32
N SER A 289 10.98 -4.42 5.33
CA SER A 289 10.77 -5.27 4.16
C SER A 289 11.98 -5.30 3.21
N THR A 290 12.81 -4.25 3.16
CA THR A 290 14.09 -4.30 2.44
C THR A 290 15.06 -5.27 3.13
N PHE A 291 15.11 -5.30 4.46
CA PHE A 291 15.89 -6.31 5.18
C PHE A 291 15.41 -7.74 4.90
N THR A 292 14.11 -7.94 4.69
CA THR A 292 13.58 -9.27 4.37
C THR A 292 13.78 -9.65 2.91
N ALA A 293 13.79 -8.68 2.00
CA ALA A 293 14.04 -8.90 0.57
C ALA A 293 15.54 -9.12 0.26
N MET A 294 16.45 -8.61 1.09
CA MET A 294 17.90 -8.70 0.89
C MET A 294 18.61 -9.39 2.06
N PRO A 295 18.29 -10.67 2.37
CA PRO A 295 18.87 -11.38 3.51
C PRO A 295 20.38 -11.64 3.37
N ASP A 296 20.90 -11.67 2.14
CA ASP A 296 22.30 -11.98 1.84
C ASP A 296 23.26 -10.81 2.08
N VAL A 297 22.73 -9.60 2.28
CA VAL A 297 23.55 -8.41 2.53
C VAL A 297 23.80 -8.26 4.03
N PRO A 298 25.07 -8.06 4.47
CA PRO A 298 25.39 -7.86 5.88
C PRO A 298 24.56 -6.73 6.51
N PHE A 299 23.95 -7.00 7.66
CA PHE A 299 22.99 -6.11 8.33
C PHE A 299 23.50 -4.66 8.45
N MET A 300 24.73 -4.47 8.93
CA MET A 300 25.29 -3.13 9.14
C MET A 300 25.48 -2.35 7.83
N LYS A 301 25.82 -3.05 6.74
CA LYS A 301 25.96 -2.46 5.41
C LYS A 301 24.59 -2.06 4.87
N LEU A 302 23.60 -2.95 4.97
CA LEU A 302 22.24 -2.70 4.51
C LEU A 302 21.58 -1.57 5.30
N LEU A 303 21.77 -1.52 6.62
CA LEU A 303 21.30 -0.43 7.47
C LEU A 303 21.85 0.93 7.01
N GLY A 304 23.17 0.99 6.72
CA GLY A 304 23.80 2.21 6.21
C GLY A 304 23.20 2.67 4.88
N ILE A 305 22.96 1.74 3.94
CA ILE A 305 22.32 2.05 2.65
C ILE A 305 20.87 2.51 2.84
N ILE A 306 20.11 1.85 3.72
CA ILE A 306 18.73 2.22 4.02
C ILE A 306 18.67 3.63 4.62
N LEU A 307 19.50 3.95 5.62
CA LEU A 307 19.53 5.29 6.21
C LEU A 307 19.89 6.36 5.16
N LEU A 308 20.86 6.06 4.31
CA LEU A 308 21.27 6.95 3.23
C LEU A 308 20.17 7.16 2.19
N MET A 309 19.62 6.08 1.64
CA MET A 309 18.69 6.12 0.50
C MET A 309 17.24 6.36 0.90
N HIS A 310 16.80 5.94 2.08
CA HIS A 310 15.40 6.09 2.51
C HIS A 310 15.16 7.36 3.33
N ILE A 311 16.21 7.96 3.94
CA ILE A 311 16.04 9.11 4.83
C ILE A 311 16.92 10.29 4.39
N ILE A 312 18.24 10.13 4.39
CA ILE A 312 19.17 11.25 4.22
C ILE A 312 19.08 11.86 2.82
N LEU A 313 19.23 11.06 1.77
CA LEU A 313 19.17 11.53 0.38
C LEU A 313 17.78 12.06 0.00
N PRO A 314 16.66 11.36 0.30
CA PRO A 314 15.31 11.90 0.11
C PRO A 314 15.12 13.29 0.73
N GLY A 315 15.53 13.47 1.98
CA GLY A 315 15.43 14.74 2.68
C GLY A 315 16.32 15.82 2.05
N LEU A 316 17.59 15.49 1.78
CA LEU A 316 18.57 16.43 1.23
C LEU A 316 18.19 16.90 -0.18
N VAL A 317 17.91 15.97 -1.09
CA VAL A 317 17.57 16.29 -2.49
C VAL A 317 16.27 17.09 -2.55
N THR A 318 15.25 16.68 -1.79
CA THR A 318 13.99 17.44 -1.72
C THR A 318 14.21 18.84 -1.15
N PHE A 319 15.02 18.99 -0.09
CA PHE A 319 15.30 20.28 0.52
C PHE A 319 16.02 21.23 -0.44
N VAL A 320 17.02 20.75 -1.18
CA VAL A 320 17.73 21.57 -2.19
C VAL A 320 16.76 22.07 -3.26
N ILE A 321 15.87 21.20 -3.76
CA ILE A 321 14.88 21.58 -4.78
C ILE A 321 13.84 22.56 -4.20
N TYR A 322 13.37 22.31 -2.98
CA TYR A 322 12.47 23.19 -2.25
C TYR A 322 13.06 24.58 -2.06
N GLU A 323 14.32 24.70 -1.66
CA GLU A 323 14.98 25.99 -1.41
C GLU A 323 15.07 26.83 -2.71
N VAL A 324 15.26 26.20 -3.87
CA VAL A 324 15.21 26.88 -5.18
C VAL A 324 13.80 27.42 -5.47
N LEU A 325 12.75 26.64 -5.19
CA LEU A 325 11.36 27.06 -5.36
C LEU A 325 10.96 28.14 -4.35
N TYR A 326 11.47 28.06 -3.13
CA TYR A 326 11.26 29.03 -2.06
C TYR A 326 11.84 30.38 -2.43
N ARG A 327 13.09 30.41 -2.92
CA ARG A 327 13.75 31.66 -3.39
C ARG A 327 13.05 32.29 -4.59
N LYS A 328 12.37 31.49 -5.42
CA LYS A 328 11.52 31.98 -6.51
C LYS A 328 10.14 32.48 -6.05
N GLY A 329 9.84 32.41 -4.76
CA GLY A 329 8.53 32.77 -4.19
C GLY A 329 7.39 31.83 -4.56
N LEU A 330 7.71 30.66 -5.16
CA LEU A 330 6.71 29.70 -5.62
C LEU A 330 6.14 28.84 -4.49
N ILE A 331 6.91 28.64 -3.42
CA ILE A 331 6.47 28.00 -2.17
C ILE A 331 6.90 28.93 -1.03
N GLN A 332 6.01 29.19 -0.07
CA GLN A 332 6.24 30.10 1.04
C GLN A 332 5.84 29.44 2.36
N ASP A 333 6.29 30.02 3.47
CA ASP A 333 5.92 29.55 4.80
C ASP A 333 4.39 29.66 4.97
N GLY A 334 3.80 28.65 5.61
CA GLY A 334 2.37 28.50 5.82
C GLY A 334 1.65 27.68 4.74
N ASP A 335 2.25 27.49 3.56
CA ASP A 335 1.66 26.70 2.48
C ASP A 335 1.49 25.21 2.84
N MET A 336 2.33 24.70 3.76
CA MET A 336 2.38 23.29 4.14
C MET A 336 1.92 23.05 5.57
N LYS A 337 1.30 24.05 6.20
CA LYS A 337 0.84 23.95 7.58
C LYS A 337 -0.22 22.86 7.72
N LEU A 338 0.01 21.98 8.67
CA LEU A 338 -0.89 20.92 9.09
C LEU A 338 -1.61 21.35 10.36
N TYR A 339 -2.88 20.97 10.45
CA TYR A 339 -3.67 21.16 11.65
C TYR A 339 -3.88 19.79 12.27
N PHE A 340 -3.05 19.47 13.26
CA PHE A 340 -3.25 18.30 14.10
C PHE A 340 -4.46 18.57 14.99
N LYS A 341 -5.46 17.67 14.92
CA LYS A 341 -6.62 17.67 15.82
C LYS A 341 -6.38 16.69 16.96
#